data_AF-C8ZAG9-F1
#
_entry.id   AF-C8ZAG9-F1
#
_cell.length_a   1.000
_cell.length_b   1.000
_cell.length_c   1.000
_cell.angle_alpha   90.00
_cell.angle_beta   90.00
_cell.angle_gamma   90.00
#
_symmetry.space_group_name_H-M   'P 1'
#
loop_
_entity.id
_entity.type
_entity.pdbx_description
1 polymer ?
#
loop_
_entity_poly.entity_id
_entity_poly.type
_entity_poly.pdbx_seq_one_letter_code
_entity_poly.pdbx_strand_id
1 'polypeptide(L)'
;MDYFNIKQNYYTGNFVQCLQEIEKFSKVTDNTLLFYKAKTLLALGQYQSQDPTSKLGKVLDLYVQFLDTKNIEELENLLKDKQNSPYELYLLATAQAILGDLDKSLETCVEGIDNDEAEGTTELLLLAIEVALLNNNVSTASTIFDNYTNAIEDTVSGDNEMILNLAESYIKFATNKETATSNFYYYEELSQTFPTWKTQLGLLNLHLQQRNIAEAQGIVELLLSDYYSVEQKENAVLYKPTFLANQITLALMQGLDTEDLTNQLVKLDHEHAFIKHHQEIDAKFDELVRKYDTSN
;
A
#
# COMPACT_ATOMS: atom_id res chain seq x y z
N MET A 1 -4.49 13.93 -20.43
CA MET A 1 -3.12 14.40 -20.14
C MET A 1 -2.33 13.17 -19.74
N ASP A 2 -1.08 13.03 -20.16
CA ASP A 2 -0.33 11.79 -19.90
C ASP A 2 0.36 11.87 -18.54
N TYR A 3 -0.18 11.14 -17.55
CA TYR A 3 0.39 11.04 -16.20
C TYR A 3 1.15 9.73 -15.98
N PHE A 4 1.42 8.95 -17.04
CA PHE A 4 2.00 7.61 -16.97
C PHE A 4 3.25 7.56 -16.08
N ASN A 5 4.24 8.43 -16.33
CA ASN A 5 5.47 8.44 -15.54
C ASN A 5 5.25 8.82 -14.06
N ILE A 6 4.27 9.68 -13.76
CA ILE A 6 3.96 10.08 -12.38
C ILE A 6 3.37 8.89 -11.63
N LYS A 7 2.33 8.26 -12.21
CA LYS A 7 1.66 7.09 -11.63
C LYS A 7 2.65 5.92 -11.51
N GLN A 8 3.44 5.67 -12.54
CA GLN A 8 4.45 4.62 -12.55
C GLN A 8 5.47 4.79 -11.42
N ASN A 9 6.06 5.97 -11.27
CA ASN A 9 7.02 6.22 -10.20
C ASN A 9 6.36 6.16 -8.81
N TYR A 10 5.12 6.64 -8.67
CA TYR A 10 4.39 6.55 -7.40
C TYR A 10 4.11 5.10 -7.00
N TYR A 11 3.55 4.29 -7.90
CA TYR A 11 3.17 2.91 -7.60
C TYR A 11 4.34 1.95 -7.49
N THR A 12 5.49 2.26 -8.12
CA THR A 12 6.75 1.56 -7.86
C THR A 12 7.47 2.08 -6.61
N GLY A 13 7.00 3.15 -5.96
CA GLY A 13 7.60 3.68 -4.73
C GLY A 13 8.86 4.51 -4.95
N ASN A 14 9.13 4.98 -6.18
CA ASN A 14 10.18 5.96 -6.46
C ASN A 14 9.64 7.39 -6.27
N PHE A 15 9.41 7.76 -5.01
CA PHE A 15 8.78 9.03 -4.66
C PHE A 15 9.62 10.26 -5.06
N VAL A 16 10.95 10.17 -4.98
CA VAL A 16 11.84 11.25 -5.41
C VAL A 16 11.70 11.52 -6.92
N GLN A 17 11.72 10.47 -7.75
CA GLN A 17 11.50 10.62 -9.19
C GLN A 17 10.07 11.10 -9.50
N CYS A 18 9.08 10.63 -8.75
CA CYS A 18 7.69 11.08 -8.92
C CYS A 18 7.56 12.60 -8.79
N LEU A 19 8.20 13.21 -7.78
CA LEU A 19 8.23 14.69 -7.65
C LEU A 19 8.89 15.37 -8.85
N GLN A 20 10.02 14.84 -9.34
CA GLN A 20 10.70 15.39 -10.51
C GLN A 20 9.83 15.33 -11.78
N GLU A 21 9.05 14.27 -11.95
CA GLU A 21 8.09 14.17 -13.06
C GLU A 21 6.96 15.18 -12.92
N ILE A 22 6.43 15.39 -11.70
CA ILE A 22 5.38 16.37 -11.42
C ILE A 22 5.87 17.80 -11.72
N GLU A 23 7.12 18.14 -11.39
CA GLU A 23 7.69 19.48 -11.64
C GLU A 23 7.69 19.88 -13.13
N LYS A 24 7.72 18.90 -14.04
CA LYS A 24 7.64 19.14 -15.50
C LYS A 24 6.31 19.78 -15.90
N PHE A 25 5.27 19.65 -15.07
CA PHE A 25 3.92 20.18 -15.30
C PHE A 25 3.66 21.55 -14.65
N SER A 26 4.71 22.31 -14.30
CA SER A 26 4.67 23.62 -13.60
C SER A 26 3.66 24.70 -14.03
N LYS A 27 2.94 24.53 -15.15
CA LYS A 27 1.92 25.47 -15.66
C LYS A 27 0.49 24.92 -15.64
N VAL A 28 0.30 23.69 -15.17
CA VAL A 28 -1.00 23.02 -15.08
C VAL A 28 -1.25 22.65 -13.64
N THR A 29 -2.47 22.93 -13.18
CA THR A 29 -2.97 22.56 -11.87
C THR A 29 -4.24 21.76 -12.09
N ASP A 30 -4.20 20.48 -11.76
CA ASP A 30 -5.34 19.57 -11.77
C ASP A 30 -5.32 18.68 -10.51
N ASN A 31 -6.42 18.00 -10.25
CA ASN A 31 -6.60 17.21 -9.04
C ASN A 31 -5.65 16.00 -8.99
N THR A 32 -5.36 15.37 -10.14
CA THR A 32 -4.37 14.29 -10.25
C THR A 32 -2.98 14.75 -9.80
N LEU A 33 -2.45 15.84 -10.36
CA LEU A 33 -1.15 16.38 -9.97
C LEU A 33 -1.11 16.79 -8.50
N LEU A 34 -2.18 17.42 -8.00
CA LEU A 34 -2.30 17.78 -6.59
C LEU A 34 -2.26 16.54 -5.68
N PHE A 35 -3.04 15.50 -6.01
CA PHE A 35 -3.10 14.25 -5.26
C PHE A 35 -1.74 13.55 -5.21
N TYR A 36 -1.13 13.28 -6.36
CA TYR A 36 0.16 12.58 -6.41
C TYR A 36 1.28 13.39 -5.77
N LYS A 37 1.31 14.71 -5.94
CA LYS A 37 2.32 15.57 -5.29
C LYS A 37 2.18 15.51 -3.77
N ALA A 38 0.97 15.68 -3.27
CA ALA A 38 0.65 15.65 -1.85
C ALA A 38 1.00 14.30 -1.21
N LYS A 39 0.56 13.19 -1.81
CA LYS A 39 0.84 11.83 -1.32
C LYS A 39 2.34 11.49 -1.37
N THR A 40 3.04 11.95 -2.39
CA THR A 40 4.49 11.75 -2.53
C THR A 40 5.27 12.54 -1.47
N LEU A 41 4.92 13.82 -1.25
CA LEU A 41 5.53 14.62 -0.18
C LEU A 41 5.25 14.03 1.20
N LEU A 42 4.03 13.49 1.41
CA LEU A 42 3.68 12.79 2.64
C LEU A 42 4.54 11.54 2.86
N ALA A 43 4.70 10.70 1.83
CA ALA A 43 5.55 9.50 1.90
C ALA A 43 7.02 9.83 2.23
N LEU A 44 7.50 11.00 1.79
CA LEU A 44 8.85 11.49 2.08
C LEU A 44 8.98 12.25 3.41
N GLY A 45 7.89 12.40 4.18
CA GLY A 45 7.89 13.19 5.42
C GLY A 45 8.10 14.69 5.21
N GLN A 46 7.79 15.19 4.02
CA GLN A 46 8.00 16.58 3.57
C GLN A 46 6.69 17.31 3.28
N TYR A 47 5.57 16.78 3.77
CA TYR A 47 4.26 17.35 3.49
C TYR A 47 4.15 18.81 3.97
N GLN A 48 3.59 19.64 3.10
CA GLN A 48 3.16 21.00 3.39
C GLN A 48 1.81 21.20 2.69
N SER A 49 0.95 22.08 3.21
CA SER A 49 -0.32 22.39 2.56
C SER A 49 -0.07 22.85 1.11
N GLN A 50 -0.64 22.11 0.16
CA GLN A 50 -0.36 22.29 -1.27
C GLN A 50 -1.30 23.30 -1.94
N ASP A 51 -2.58 23.24 -1.60
CA ASP A 51 -3.61 24.15 -2.10
C ASP A 51 -4.78 24.25 -1.10
N PRO A 52 -4.66 25.06 -0.04
CA PRO A 52 -5.69 25.15 0.99
C PRO A 52 -7.01 25.78 0.49
N THR A 53 -7.05 26.24 -0.76
CA THR A 53 -8.23 26.89 -1.34
C THR A 53 -9.16 25.89 -2.03
N SER A 54 -8.61 24.84 -2.65
CA SER A 54 -9.40 23.76 -3.24
C SER A 54 -9.96 22.81 -2.19
N LYS A 55 -11.06 22.13 -2.54
CA LYS A 55 -11.68 21.12 -1.67
C LYS A 55 -10.72 19.96 -1.41
N LEU A 56 -10.13 19.39 -2.46
CA LEU A 56 -9.13 18.32 -2.36
C LEU A 56 -7.92 18.72 -1.50
N GLY A 57 -7.41 19.95 -1.64
CA GLY A 57 -6.29 20.39 -0.80
C GLY A 57 -6.63 20.48 0.69
N LYS A 58 -7.85 20.93 1.04
CA LYS A 58 -8.34 20.88 2.43
C LYS A 58 -8.51 19.46 2.95
N VAL A 59 -9.02 18.56 2.10
CA VAL A 59 -9.17 17.13 2.45
C VAL A 59 -7.80 16.50 2.72
N LEU A 60 -6.78 16.82 1.91
CA LEU A 60 -5.40 16.39 2.13
C LEU A 60 -4.83 16.92 3.45
N ASP A 61 -5.02 18.21 3.75
CA ASP A 61 -4.56 18.80 5.01
C ASP A 61 -5.21 18.11 6.24
N LEU A 62 -6.53 17.88 6.18
CA LEU A 62 -7.26 17.16 7.23
C LEU A 62 -6.84 15.70 7.35
N TYR A 63 -6.57 15.03 6.23
CA TYR A 63 -6.04 13.66 6.24
C TYR A 63 -4.67 13.59 6.92
N VAL A 64 -3.77 14.55 6.65
CA VAL A 64 -2.47 14.61 7.33
C VAL A 64 -2.63 14.88 8.82
N GLN A 65 -3.51 15.79 9.22
CA GLN A 65 -3.85 16.01 10.64
C GLN A 65 -4.45 14.74 11.29
N PHE A 66 -5.26 13.98 10.56
CA PHE A 66 -5.80 12.70 11.02
C PHE A 66 -4.68 11.69 11.28
N LEU A 67 -3.63 11.63 10.45
CA LEU A 67 -2.54 10.66 10.66
C LEU A 67 -1.86 10.84 12.02
N ASP A 68 -1.75 12.08 12.50
CA ASP A 68 -1.17 12.41 13.82
C ASP A 68 -2.17 12.23 14.97
N THR A 69 -3.40 12.71 14.78
CA THR A 69 -4.39 12.81 15.88
C THR A 69 -5.28 11.58 16.02
N LYS A 70 -5.41 10.79 14.95
CA LYS A 70 -6.43 9.74 14.77
C LYS A 70 -7.87 10.23 14.92
N ASN A 71 -8.12 11.54 14.82
CA ASN A 71 -9.47 12.11 14.81
C ASN A 71 -9.95 12.32 13.36
N ILE A 72 -11.01 11.61 12.97
CA ILE A 72 -11.56 11.63 11.61
C ILE A 72 -12.74 12.60 11.43
N GLU A 73 -13.27 13.18 12.51
CA GLU A 73 -14.55 13.89 12.50
C GLU A 73 -14.58 15.07 11.51
N GLU A 74 -13.51 15.87 11.45
CA GLU A 74 -13.42 17.02 10.55
C GLU A 74 -13.36 16.59 9.08
N LEU A 75 -12.63 15.51 8.79
CA LEU A 75 -12.51 14.92 7.46
C LEU A 75 -13.88 14.38 6.99
N GLU A 76 -14.57 13.63 7.84
CA GLU A 76 -15.92 13.13 7.56
C GLU A 76 -16.90 14.29 7.35
N ASN A 77 -16.88 15.30 8.21
CA ASN A 77 -17.76 16.46 8.12
C ASN A 77 -17.59 17.21 6.80
N LEU A 78 -16.36 17.36 6.31
CA LEU A 78 -16.08 18.02 5.03
C LEU A 78 -16.62 17.23 3.82
N LEU A 79 -16.73 15.91 3.94
CA LEU A 79 -17.12 14.99 2.86
C LEU A 79 -18.53 14.41 3.03
N LYS A 80 -19.38 15.02 3.86
CA LYS A 80 -20.79 14.61 4.03
C LYS A 80 -21.65 14.80 2.78
N ASP A 81 -21.20 15.62 1.83
CA ASP A 81 -21.95 15.93 0.61
C ASP A 81 -21.73 14.86 -0.47
N LYS A 82 -22.76 14.55 -1.28
CA LYS A 82 -22.73 13.52 -2.33
C LYS A 82 -21.98 13.90 -3.61
N GLN A 83 -21.14 14.93 -3.58
CA GLN A 83 -20.34 15.38 -4.73
C GLN A 83 -18.87 15.43 -4.32
N ASN A 84 -18.34 14.27 -3.96
CA ASN A 84 -16.93 14.08 -3.64
C ASN A 84 -16.24 13.40 -4.82
N SER A 85 -15.05 13.88 -5.16
CA SER A 85 -14.26 13.21 -6.20
C SER A 85 -13.68 11.89 -5.68
N PRO A 86 -13.35 10.94 -6.56
CA PRO A 86 -12.71 9.68 -6.15
C PRO A 86 -11.43 9.88 -5.33
N TYR A 87 -10.63 10.92 -5.59
CA TYR A 87 -9.45 11.26 -4.78
C TYR A 87 -9.79 11.73 -3.36
N GLU A 88 -10.90 12.46 -3.19
CA GLU A 88 -11.37 12.88 -1.87
C GLU A 88 -11.85 11.67 -1.06
N LEU A 89 -12.62 10.79 -1.71
CA LEU A 89 -13.11 9.55 -1.11
C LEU A 89 -11.97 8.56 -0.80
N TYR A 90 -10.92 8.53 -1.63
CA TYR A 90 -9.72 7.74 -1.36
C TYR A 90 -9.10 8.10 0.00
N LEU A 91 -9.00 9.39 0.32
CA LEU A 91 -8.41 9.85 1.58
C LEU A 91 -9.30 9.52 2.78
N LEU A 92 -10.62 9.67 2.63
CA LEU A 92 -11.60 9.30 3.66
C LEU A 92 -11.59 7.80 3.94
N ALA A 93 -11.69 6.98 2.89
CA ALA A 93 -11.65 5.53 3.00
C ALA A 93 -10.32 5.06 3.63
N THR A 94 -9.19 5.62 3.21
CA THR A 94 -7.89 5.30 3.83
C THR A 94 -7.90 5.61 5.33
N ALA A 95 -8.47 6.73 5.75
CA ALA A 95 -8.55 7.09 7.17
C ALA A 95 -9.46 6.13 7.96
N GLN A 96 -10.61 5.75 7.40
CA GLN A 96 -11.51 4.76 8.01
C GLN A 96 -10.82 3.39 8.15
N ALA A 97 -10.10 2.94 7.13
CA ALA A 97 -9.33 1.70 7.18
C ALA A 97 -8.23 1.71 8.24
N ILE A 98 -7.53 2.85 8.40
CA ILE A 98 -6.51 3.03 9.46
C ILE A 98 -7.13 2.92 10.87
N LEU A 99 -8.38 3.36 11.05
CA LEU A 99 -9.12 3.20 12.31
C LEU A 99 -9.67 1.77 12.52
N GLY A 100 -9.51 0.88 11.54
CA GLY A 100 -10.04 -0.48 11.57
C GLY A 100 -11.51 -0.60 11.15
N ASP A 101 -12.14 0.49 10.68
CA ASP A 101 -13.50 0.50 10.17
C ASP A 101 -13.52 0.08 8.69
N LEU A 102 -13.17 -1.18 8.44
CA LEU A 102 -12.95 -1.72 7.09
C LEU A 102 -14.24 -1.79 6.26
N ASP A 103 -15.38 -2.07 6.90
CA ASP A 103 -16.67 -2.14 6.21
C ASP A 103 -17.08 -0.75 5.69
N LYS A 104 -17.02 0.29 6.55
CA LYS A 104 -17.31 1.67 6.15
C LYS A 104 -16.32 2.20 5.11
N SER A 105 -15.04 1.82 5.24
CA SER A 105 -14.01 2.13 4.24
C SER A 105 -14.38 1.56 2.87
N LEU A 106 -14.84 0.31 2.83
CA LEU A 106 -15.21 -0.35 1.58
C LEU A 106 -16.47 0.28 0.97
N GLU A 107 -17.46 0.61 1.79
CA GLU A 107 -18.67 1.34 1.35
C GLU A 107 -18.30 2.69 0.70
N THR A 108 -17.40 3.45 1.34
CA THR A 108 -16.90 4.73 0.82
C THR A 108 -16.19 4.57 -0.53
N CYS A 109 -15.38 3.50 -0.69
CA CYS A 109 -14.74 3.22 -1.97
C CYS A 109 -15.77 2.88 -3.06
N VAL A 110 -16.75 2.01 -2.77
CA VAL A 110 -17.77 1.61 -3.74
C VAL A 110 -18.62 2.82 -4.16
N GLU A 111 -19.01 3.68 -3.23
CA GLU A 111 -19.71 4.94 -3.55
C GLU A 111 -18.94 5.78 -4.56
N GLY A 112 -17.62 5.91 -4.38
CA GLY A 112 -16.79 6.69 -5.32
C GLY A 112 -16.53 6.02 -6.65
N ILE A 113 -16.53 4.67 -6.70
CA ILE A 113 -16.37 3.91 -7.94
C ILE A 113 -17.61 4.01 -8.83
N ASP A 114 -18.79 4.04 -8.21
CA ASP A 114 -20.07 4.12 -8.93
C ASP A 114 -20.45 5.56 -9.35
N ASN A 115 -19.62 6.57 -9.02
CA ASN A 115 -19.84 7.97 -9.39
C ASN A 115 -19.51 8.25 -10.87
N ASP A 116 -20.10 9.33 -11.43
CA ASP A 116 -19.90 9.76 -12.82
C ASP A 116 -18.49 10.35 -13.11
N GLU A 117 -17.65 10.57 -12.09
CA GLU A 117 -16.29 11.10 -12.23
C GLU A 117 -15.28 9.96 -12.37
N ALA A 118 -14.60 9.91 -13.53
CA ALA A 118 -13.62 8.87 -13.84
C ALA A 118 -12.20 9.15 -13.30
N GLU A 119 -11.89 10.40 -12.96
CA GLU A 119 -10.55 10.79 -12.50
C GLU A 119 -10.34 10.34 -11.05
N GLY A 120 -9.34 9.49 -10.81
CA GLY A 120 -9.05 8.93 -9.49
C GLY A 120 -9.77 7.61 -9.17
N THR A 121 -10.66 7.14 -10.06
CA THR A 121 -11.47 5.93 -9.81
C THR A 121 -10.62 4.66 -9.77
N THR A 122 -9.55 4.58 -10.56
CA THR A 122 -8.67 3.40 -10.57
C THR A 122 -7.84 3.33 -9.29
N GLU A 123 -7.43 4.48 -8.76
CA GLU A 123 -6.77 4.60 -7.46
C GLU A 123 -7.72 4.17 -6.32
N LEU A 124 -8.99 4.55 -6.39
CA LEU A 124 -10.01 4.16 -5.42
C LEU A 124 -10.36 2.66 -5.52
N LEU A 125 -10.38 2.10 -6.72
CA LEU A 125 -10.52 0.65 -6.94
C LEU A 125 -9.40 -0.13 -6.25
N LEU A 126 -8.16 0.30 -6.44
CA LEU A 126 -7.01 -0.35 -5.79
C LEU A 126 -7.19 -0.33 -4.26
N LEU A 127 -7.59 0.81 -3.69
CA LEU A 127 -7.86 0.91 -2.26
C LEU A 127 -9.00 0.00 -1.81
N ALA A 128 -10.10 -0.09 -2.58
CA ALA A 128 -11.22 -0.99 -2.29
C ALA A 128 -10.75 -2.45 -2.18
N ILE A 129 -9.86 -2.86 -3.09
CA ILE A 129 -9.26 -4.20 -3.09
C ILE A 129 -8.37 -4.39 -1.87
N GLU A 130 -7.47 -3.44 -1.58
CA GLU A 130 -6.61 -3.48 -0.38
C GLU A 130 -7.45 -3.62 0.91
N VAL A 131 -8.51 -2.83 1.05
CA VAL A 131 -9.43 -2.87 2.21
C VAL A 131 -10.18 -4.21 2.30
N ALA A 132 -10.70 -4.71 1.18
CA ALA A 132 -11.38 -6.01 1.16
C ALA A 132 -10.43 -7.16 1.54
N LEU A 133 -9.17 -7.10 1.11
CA LEU A 133 -8.14 -8.07 1.48
C LEU A 133 -7.74 -7.96 2.96
N LEU A 134 -7.62 -6.74 3.51
CA LEU A 134 -7.41 -6.52 4.95
C LEU A 134 -8.57 -7.08 5.78
N ASN A 135 -9.80 -7.03 5.26
CA ASN A 135 -10.98 -7.63 5.89
C ASN A 135 -11.09 -9.15 5.64
N ASN A 136 -10.04 -9.79 5.12
CA ASN A 136 -10.00 -11.21 4.75
C ASN A 136 -11.10 -11.64 3.76
N ASN A 137 -11.66 -10.71 3.00
CA ASN A 137 -12.75 -10.96 2.05
C ASN A 137 -12.23 -10.94 0.61
N VAL A 138 -11.49 -11.98 0.27
CA VAL A 138 -10.86 -12.12 -1.05
C VAL A 138 -11.89 -12.25 -2.18
N SER A 139 -13.05 -12.87 -1.92
CA SER A 139 -14.14 -12.96 -2.89
C SER A 139 -14.67 -11.59 -3.31
N THR A 140 -14.84 -10.67 -2.36
CA THR A 140 -15.28 -9.31 -2.65
C THR A 140 -14.21 -8.55 -3.41
N ALA A 141 -12.93 -8.69 -3.05
CA ALA A 141 -11.83 -8.10 -3.81
C ALA A 141 -11.85 -8.53 -5.29
N SER A 142 -11.98 -9.83 -5.57
CA SER A 142 -12.10 -10.35 -6.94
C SER A 142 -13.35 -9.83 -7.66
N THR A 143 -14.50 -9.81 -6.99
CA THR A 143 -15.76 -9.35 -7.59
C THR A 143 -15.70 -7.87 -7.97
N ILE A 144 -15.13 -7.03 -7.10
CA ILE A 144 -14.96 -5.60 -7.37
C ILE A 144 -14.02 -5.39 -8.57
N PHE A 145 -12.90 -6.10 -8.60
CA PHE A 145 -11.95 -6.04 -9.72
C PHE A 145 -12.60 -6.43 -11.04
N ASP A 146 -13.21 -7.63 -11.10
CA ASP A 146 -13.83 -8.16 -12.32
C ASP A 146 -14.95 -7.25 -12.83
N ASN A 147 -15.81 -6.75 -11.94
CA ASN A 147 -16.91 -5.84 -12.32
C ASN A 147 -16.36 -4.55 -12.94
N TYR A 148 -15.33 -3.97 -12.34
CA TYR A 148 -14.73 -2.74 -12.85
C TYR A 148 -14.05 -2.96 -14.20
N THR A 149 -13.17 -3.98 -14.32
CA THR A 149 -12.44 -4.24 -15.57
C THR A 149 -13.37 -4.59 -16.73
N ASN A 150 -14.45 -5.33 -16.48
CA ASN A 150 -15.47 -5.63 -17.50
C ASN A 150 -16.25 -4.37 -17.92
N ALA A 151 -16.42 -3.39 -17.05
CA ALA A 151 -17.11 -2.14 -17.38
C ALA A 151 -16.25 -1.19 -18.23
N ILE A 152 -14.92 -1.29 -18.15
CA ILE A 152 -13.97 -0.36 -18.80
C ILE A 152 -13.12 -1.00 -19.90
N GLU A 153 -13.41 -2.24 -20.31
CA GLU A 153 -12.57 -3.11 -21.16
C GLU A 153 -12.03 -2.41 -22.42
N ASP A 154 -12.80 -1.52 -23.05
CA ASP A 154 -12.41 -0.78 -24.27
C ASP A 154 -11.76 0.61 -24.01
N THR A 155 -11.57 1.00 -22.75
CA THR A 155 -11.23 2.38 -22.35
C THR A 155 -10.06 2.50 -21.39
N VAL A 156 -9.38 1.39 -21.08
CA VAL A 156 -8.19 1.41 -20.20
C VAL A 156 -7.10 2.27 -20.83
N SER A 157 -6.85 3.43 -20.24
CA SER A 157 -5.69 4.25 -20.59
C SER A 157 -4.42 3.61 -20.02
N GLY A 158 -3.30 3.68 -20.76
CA GLY A 158 -2.05 3.01 -20.38
C GLY A 158 -1.48 3.48 -19.02
N ASP A 159 -1.85 4.67 -18.54
CA ASP A 159 -1.49 5.17 -17.21
C ASP A 159 -2.26 4.52 -16.05
N ASN A 160 -3.42 3.92 -16.32
CA ASN A 160 -4.21 3.16 -15.34
C ASN A 160 -3.89 1.67 -15.33
N GLU A 161 -3.33 1.13 -16.41
CA GLU A 161 -2.99 -0.30 -16.56
C GLU A 161 -2.09 -0.81 -15.43
N MET A 162 -1.07 -0.04 -15.04
CA MET A 162 -0.19 -0.44 -13.95
C MET A 162 -0.93 -0.60 -12.61
N ILE A 163 -1.91 0.26 -12.33
CA ILE A 163 -2.71 0.21 -11.10
C ILE A 163 -3.59 -1.04 -11.10
N LEU A 164 -4.19 -1.35 -12.25
CA LEU A 164 -5.00 -2.56 -12.43
C LEU A 164 -4.15 -3.83 -12.27
N ASN A 165 -2.96 -3.87 -12.86
CA ASN A 165 -2.03 -4.98 -12.69
C ASN A 165 -1.60 -5.15 -11.22
N LEU A 166 -1.40 -4.05 -10.50
CA LEU A 166 -1.10 -4.08 -9.07
C LEU A 166 -2.28 -4.61 -8.23
N ALA A 167 -3.49 -4.17 -8.56
CA ALA A 167 -4.72 -4.65 -7.93
C ALA A 167 -4.92 -6.16 -8.13
N GLU A 168 -4.78 -6.65 -9.36
CA GLU A 168 -4.85 -8.09 -9.67
C GLU A 168 -3.77 -8.87 -8.92
N SER A 169 -2.55 -8.32 -8.88
CA SER A 169 -1.42 -8.88 -8.18
C SER A 169 -1.66 -9.05 -6.67
N TYR A 170 -2.29 -8.09 -6.01
CA TYR A 170 -2.65 -8.19 -4.59
C TYR A 170 -3.67 -9.31 -4.31
N ILE A 171 -4.64 -9.49 -5.20
CA ILE A 171 -5.59 -10.61 -5.12
C ILE A 171 -4.85 -11.96 -5.28
N LYS A 172 -3.90 -12.05 -6.22
CA LYS A 172 -3.06 -13.24 -6.43
C LYS A 172 -2.21 -13.55 -5.20
N PHE A 173 -1.60 -12.54 -4.58
CA PHE A 173 -0.87 -12.69 -3.32
C PHE A 173 -1.75 -13.27 -2.21
N ALA A 174 -2.94 -12.71 -1.99
CA ALA A 174 -3.84 -13.12 -0.92
C ALA A 174 -4.39 -14.55 -1.09
N THR A 175 -4.58 -14.98 -2.34
CA THR A 175 -5.06 -16.33 -2.65
C THR A 175 -3.94 -17.38 -2.74
N ASN A 176 -2.66 -16.96 -2.67
CA ASN A 176 -1.50 -17.80 -3.00
C ASN A 176 -1.65 -18.52 -4.36
N LYS A 177 -2.40 -17.89 -5.29
CA LYS A 177 -2.56 -18.37 -6.67
C LYS A 177 -1.51 -17.71 -7.55
N GLU A 178 -1.06 -18.44 -8.57
CA GLU A 178 -0.16 -17.91 -9.60
C GLU A 178 1.15 -17.31 -9.06
N THR A 179 1.55 -17.72 -7.85
CA THR A 179 2.76 -17.22 -7.18
C THR A 179 4.05 -17.60 -7.88
N ALA A 180 4.02 -18.63 -8.74
CA ALA A 180 5.13 -19.07 -9.58
C ALA A 180 4.91 -18.77 -11.09
N THR A 181 3.83 -18.07 -11.45
CA THR A 181 3.49 -17.76 -12.85
C THR A 181 3.28 -16.26 -13.04
N SER A 182 2.06 -15.80 -13.32
CA SER A 182 1.81 -14.42 -13.76
C SER A 182 2.25 -13.40 -12.70
N ASN A 183 2.01 -13.67 -11.41
CA ASN A 183 2.37 -12.75 -10.34
C ASN A 183 3.88 -12.68 -10.13
N PHE A 184 4.59 -13.81 -10.30
CA PHE A 184 6.05 -13.85 -10.27
C PHE A 184 6.66 -13.01 -11.38
N TYR A 185 6.27 -13.28 -12.63
CA TYR A 185 6.81 -12.57 -13.78
C TYR A 185 6.49 -11.07 -13.74
N TYR A 186 5.32 -10.69 -13.21
CA TYR A 186 4.98 -9.29 -13.00
C TYR A 186 5.99 -8.56 -12.09
N TYR A 187 6.29 -9.09 -10.90
CA TYR A 187 7.28 -8.45 -10.02
C TYR A 187 8.72 -8.63 -10.49
N GLU A 188 9.03 -9.74 -11.16
CA GLU A 188 10.34 -9.92 -11.79
C GLU A 188 10.59 -8.81 -12.81
N GLU A 189 9.65 -8.58 -13.73
CA GLU A 189 9.71 -7.51 -14.73
C GLU A 189 9.77 -6.12 -14.09
N LEU A 190 8.90 -5.84 -13.09
CA LEU A 190 8.92 -4.57 -12.38
C LEU A 190 10.24 -4.32 -11.65
N SER A 191 10.82 -5.34 -11.02
CA SER A 191 12.07 -5.22 -10.27
C SER A 191 13.27 -4.95 -11.17
N GLN A 192 13.23 -5.41 -12.42
CA GLN A 192 14.26 -5.18 -13.44
C GLN A 192 14.08 -3.83 -14.13
N THR A 193 12.84 -3.48 -14.47
CA THR A 193 12.52 -2.26 -15.23
C THR A 193 12.49 -1.02 -14.33
N PHE A 194 12.01 -1.18 -13.09
CA PHE A 194 11.86 -0.12 -12.08
C PHE A 194 12.47 -0.58 -10.74
N PRO A 195 13.82 -0.63 -10.64
CA PRO A 195 14.53 -1.15 -9.48
C PRO A 195 14.37 -0.23 -8.26
N THR A 196 13.41 -0.55 -7.40
CA THR A 196 13.09 0.19 -6.18
C THR A 196 12.97 -0.76 -4.99
N TRP A 197 13.00 -0.21 -3.78
CA TRP A 197 12.73 -1.00 -2.58
C TRP A 197 11.37 -1.72 -2.65
N LYS A 198 10.31 -1.06 -3.11
CA LYS A 198 8.97 -1.65 -3.16
C LYS A 198 8.90 -2.84 -4.13
N THR A 199 9.44 -2.70 -5.33
CA THR A 199 9.40 -3.77 -6.35
C THR A 199 10.25 -4.97 -5.94
N GLN A 200 11.43 -4.73 -5.37
CA GLN A 200 12.29 -5.79 -4.81
C GLN A 200 11.65 -6.50 -3.61
N LEU A 201 10.96 -5.77 -2.71
CA LEU A 201 10.25 -6.38 -1.59
C LEU A 201 9.05 -7.22 -2.05
N GLY A 202 8.34 -6.79 -3.10
CA GLY A 202 7.31 -7.60 -3.75
C GLY A 202 7.86 -8.92 -4.28
N LEU A 203 8.99 -8.88 -4.99
CA LEU A 203 9.67 -10.08 -5.48
C LEU A 203 10.19 -10.97 -4.34
N LEU A 204 10.76 -10.38 -3.29
CA LEU A 204 11.18 -11.10 -2.08
C LEU A 204 10.02 -11.89 -1.46
N ASN A 205 8.85 -11.26 -1.32
CA ASN A 205 7.65 -11.93 -0.78
C ASN A 205 7.27 -13.16 -1.61
N LEU A 206 7.36 -13.10 -2.93
CA LEU A 206 7.06 -14.23 -3.81
C LEU A 206 8.06 -15.35 -3.67
N HIS A 207 9.35 -15.04 -3.54
CA HIS A 207 10.36 -16.06 -3.24
C HIS A 207 10.12 -16.73 -1.88
N LEU A 208 9.75 -15.96 -0.85
CA LEU A 208 9.40 -16.50 0.47
C LEU A 208 8.16 -17.40 0.41
N GLN A 209 7.10 -16.99 -0.29
CA GLN A 209 5.88 -17.81 -0.48
C GLN A 209 6.19 -19.15 -1.18
N GLN A 210 7.12 -19.14 -2.14
CA GLN A 210 7.56 -20.32 -2.87
C GLN A 210 8.64 -21.14 -2.15
N ARG A 211 9.16 -20.66 -1.02
CA ARG A 211 10.30 -21.25 -0.29
C ARG A 211 11.61 -21.27 -1.08
N ASN A 212 11.79 -20.30 -1.97
CA ASN A 212 13.01 -20.05 -2.73
C ASN A 212 14.02 -19.29 -1.84
N ILE A 213 14.57 -19.98 -0.83
CA ILE A 213 15.37 -19.37 0.25
C ILE A 213 16.65 -18.71 -0.26
N ALA A 214 17.32 -19.31 -1.24
CA ALA A 214 18.58 -18.78 -1.77
C ALA A 214 18.35 -17.48 -2.55
N GLU A 215 17.31 -17.44 -3.36
CA GLU A 215 16.90 -16.27 -4.13
C GLU A 215 16.41 -15.14 -3.21
N ALA A 216 15.61 -15.48 -2.18
CA ALA A 216 15.18 -14.53 -1.15
C ALA A 216 16.39 -13.90 -0.43
N GLN A 217 17.39 -14.71 -0.06
CA GLN A 217 18.64 -14.23 0.52
C GLN A 217 19.41 -13.30 -0.43
N GLY A 218 19.45 -13.62 -1.72
CA GLY A 218 20.07 -12.77 -2.73
C GLY A 218 19.42 -11.39 -2.83
N ILE A 219 18.08 -11.30 -2.71
CA ILE A 219 17.38 -10.01 -2.69
C ILE A 219 17.66 -9.23 -1.40
N VAL A 220 17.79 -9.91 -0.25
CA VAL A 220 18.20 -9.27 1.01
C VAL A 220 19.58 -8.64 0.87
N GLU A 221 20.54 -9.35 0.29
CA GLU A 221 21.89 -8.82 0.03
C GLU A 221 21.87 -7.66 -0.96
N LEU A 222 21.05 -7.74 -2.01
CA LEU A 222 20.85 -6.67 -2.96
C LEU A 222 20.31 -5.41 -2.30
N LEU A 223 19.27 -5.51 -1.46
CA LEU A 223 18.69 -4.37 -0.74
C LEU A 223 19.66 -3.74 0.26
N LEU A 224 20.61 -4.51 0.78
CA LEU A 224 21.69 -4.04 1.66
C LEU A 224 22.89 -3.43 0.91
N SER A 225 22.94 -3.53 -0.42
CA SER A 225 24.01 -2.93 -1.22
C SER A 225 23.96 -1.39 -1.20
N ASP A 226 25.08 -0.75 -1.55
CA ASP A 226 25.22 0.71 -1.59
C ASP A 226 24.14 1.37 -2.48
N TYR A 227 23.82 0.76 -3.62
CA TYR A 227 22.79 1.26 -4.53
C TYR A 227 21.42 1.42 -3.84
N TYR A 228 20.97 0.42 -3.09
CA TYR A 228 19.66 0.48 -2.42
C TYR A 228 19.74 1.19 -1.06
N SER A 229 20.72 0.86 -0.23
CA SER A 229 20.79 1.34 1.16
C SER A 229 21.38 2.75 1.30
N VAL A 230 22.21 3.21 0.36
CA VAL A 230 22.87 4.52 0.42
C VAL A 230 22.29 5.49 -0.61
N GLU A 231 22.23 5.09 -1.88
CA GLU A 231 21.77 5.99 -2.96
C GLU A 231 20.25 6.19 -2.94
N GLN A 232 19.47 5.20 -2.50
CA GLN A 232 18.01 5.28 -2.31
C GLN A 232 17.60 5.42 -0.84
N LYS A 233 18.39 6.13 -0.01
CA LYS A 233 18.20 6.21 1.44
C LYS A 233 16.78 6.63 1.87
N GLU A 234 16.13 7.54 1.16
CA GLU A 234 14.78 8.01 1.48
C GLU A 234 13.77 6.85 1.38
N ASN A 235 13.86 6.06 0.30
CA ASN A 235 13.04 4.87 0.11
C ASN A 235 13.44 3.76 1.09
N ALA A 236 14.73 3.59 1.37
CA ALA A 236 15.23 2.59 2.32
C ALA A 236 14.64 2.79 3.71
N VAL A 237 14.57 4.03 4.20
CA VAL A 237 13.96 4.37 5.49
C VAL A 237 12.47 4.01 5.50
N LEU A 238 11.73 4.37 4.45
CA LEU A 238 10.29 4.12 4.36
C LEU A 238 9.95 2.63 4.40
N TYR A 239 10.72 1.80 3.70
CA TYR A 239 10.44 0.37 3.57
C TYR A 239 11.18 -0.51 4.59
N LYS A 240 11.97 0.09 5.49
CA LYS A 240 12.75 -0.64 6.50
C LYS A 240 11.90 -1.55 7.41
N PRO A 241 10.71 -1.14 7.92
CA PRO A 241 9.89 -2.02 8.74
C PRO A 241 9.46 -3.29 7.98
N THR A 242 8.96 -3.14 6.75
CA THR A 242 8.56 -4.28 5.90
C THR A 242 9.75 -5.16 5.55
N PHE A 243 10.92 -4.58 5.28
CA PHE A 243 12.14 -5.34 5.04
C PHE A 243 12.53 -6.19 6.26
N LEU A 244 12.47 -5.63 7.48
CA LEU A 244 12.75 -6.39 8.71
C LEU A 244 11.77 -7.54 8.90
N ALA A 245 10.46 -7.34 8.66
CA ALA A 245 9.47 -8.41 8.73
C ALA A 245 9.78 -9.57 7.75
N ASN A 246 10.25 -9.24 6.55
CA ASN A 246 10.68 -10.24 5.57
C ASN A 246 11.98 -10.95 5.99
N GLN A 247 12.93 -10.24 6.58
CA GLN A 247 14.15 -10.85 7.15
C GLN A 247 13.82 -11.79 8.31
N ILE A 248 12.88 -11.45 9.19
CA ILE A 248 12.39 -12.34 10.25
C ILE A 248 11.80 -13.61 9.63
N THR A 249 10.94 -13.47 8.62
CA THR A 249 10.34 -14.61 7.91
C THR A 249 11.41 -15.52 7.29
N LEU A 250 12.38 -14.95 6.59
CA LEU A 250 13.49 -15.70 6.00
C LEU A 250 14.32 -16.44 7.06
N ALA A 251 14.67 -15.76 8.15
CA ALA A 251 15.44 -16.34 9.26
C ALA A 251 14.68 -17.52 9.91
N LEU A 252 13.37 -17.40 10.14
CA LEU A 252 12.53 -18.49 10.62
C LEU A 252 12.56 -19.70 9.66
N MET A 253 12.47 -19.46 8.35
CA MET A 253 12.52 -20.54 7.34
C MET A 253 13.88 -21.22 7.26
N GLN A 254 14.95 -20.52 7.63
CA GLN A 254 16.31 -21.04 7.73
C GLN A 254 16.60 -21.71 9.09
N GLY A 255 15.67 -21.63 10.05
CA GLY A 255 15.86 -22.13 11.41
C GLY A 255 16.82 -21.29 12.26
N LEU A 256 16.94 -20.00 11.95
CA LEU A 256 17.76 -19.04 12.68
C LEU A 256 16.96 -18.33 13.77
N ASP A 257 17.68 -17.78 14.75
CA ASP A 257 17.11 -16.92 15.78
C ASP A 257 16.69 -15.56 15.18
N THR A 258 15.56 -15.04 15.66
CA THR A 258 14.93 -13.81 15.17
C THR A 258 14.74 -12.75 16.24
N GLU A 259 15.21 -12.98 17.47
CA GLU A 259 15.00 -12.07 18.60
C GLU A 259 15.53 -10.66 18.30
N ASP A 260 16.76 -10.54 17.77
CA ASP A 260 17.35 -9.24 17.45
C ASP A 260 16.57 -8.50 16.35
N LEU A 261 16.22 -9.20 15.26
CA LEU A 261 15.43 -8.62 14.16
C LEU A 261 14.04 -8.18 14.62
N THR A 262 13.41 -8.99 15.47
CA THR A 262 12.09 -8.67 16.06
C THR A 262 12.19 -7.45 16.96
N ASN A 263 13.22 -7.37 17.81
CA ASN A 263 13.47 -6.22 18.67
C ASN A 263 13.76 -4.94 17.85
N GLN A 264 14.46 -5.06 16.72
CA GLN A 264 14.66 -3.94 15.80
C GLN A 264 13.34 -3.47 15.19
N LEU A 265 12.48 -4.41 14.74
CA LEU A 265 11.17 -4.08 14.18
C LEU A 265 10.27 -3.40 15.23
N VAL A 266 10.19 -3.93 16.45
CA VAL A 266 9.39 -3.32 17.53
C VAL A 266 9.84 -1.89 17.85
N LYS A 267 11.16 -1.64 17.88
CA LYS A 267 11.70 -0.30 18.12
C LYS A 267 11.37 0.69 17.01
N LEU A 268 11.32 0.20 15.76
CA LEU A 268 11.09 1.02 14.58
C LEU A 268 9.59 1.28 14.37
N ASP A 269 8.78 0.23 14.47
CA ASP A 269 7.33 0.25 14.26
C ASP A 269 6.65 -0.85 15.10
N HIS A 270 6.28 -0.51 16.33
CA HIS A 270 5.56 -1.41 17.23
C HIS A 270 4.14 -1.75 16.76
N GLU A 271 3.56 -0.93 15.89
CA GLU A 271 2.21 -1.12 15.35
C GLU A 271 2.22 -1.91 14.04
N HIS A 272 3.40 -2.32 13.55
CA HIS A 272 3.54 -3.10 12.33
C HIS A 272 2.69 -4.37 12.40
N ALA A 273 2.01 -4.70 11.30
CA ALA A 273 1.05 -5.81 11.25
C ALA A 273 1.64 -7.16 11.72
N PHE A 274 2.90 -7.44 11.39
CA PHE A 274 3.62 -8.62 11.86
C PHE A 274 3.70 -8.70 13.40
N ILE A 275 3.98 -7.57 14.06
CA ILE A 275 4.09 -7.49 15.52
C ILE A 275 2.73 -7.64 16.18
N LYS A 276 1.71 -6.91 15.69
CA LYS A 276 0.34 -7.04 16.22
C LYS A 276 -0.19 -8.45 16.09
N HIS A 277 0.00 -9.08 14.92
CA HIS A 277 -0.45 -10.45 14.70
C HIS A 277 0.24 -11.43 15.66
N HIS A 278 1.55 -11.29 15.87
CA HIS A 278 2.28 -12.11 16.82
C HIS A 278 1.73 -11.97 18.25
N GLN A 279 1.51 -10.73 18.72
CA GLN A 279 0.92 -10.45 20.03
C GLN A 279 -0.49 -11.03 20.19
N GLU A 280 -1.32 -10.95 19.14
CA GLU A 280 -2.66 -11.53 19.15
C GLU A 280 -2.63 -13.06 19.25
N ILE A 281 -1.71 -13.71 18.55
CA ILE A 281 -1.54 -15.18 18.59
C ILE A 281 -1.01 -15.61 19.96
N ASP A 282 -0.04 -14.91 20.52
CA ASP A 282 0.51 -15.20 21.85
C ASP A 282 -0.58 -15.08 22.93
N ALA A 283 -1.40 -14.01 22.88
CA ALA A 283 -2.52 -13.84 23.81
C ALA A 283 -3.56 -14.98 23.70
N LYS A 284 -3.88 -15.43 22.48
CA LYS A 284 -4.76 -16.58 22.25
C LYS A 284 -4.15 -17.88 22.77
N PHE A 285 -2.84 -18.06 22.62
CA PHE A 285 -2.14 -19.23 23.16
C PHE A 285 -2.19 -19.25 24.69
N ASP A 286 -1.91 -18.12 25.34
CA ASP A 286 -2.01 -17.99 26.81
C ASP A 286 -3.42 -18.31 27.32
N GLU A 287 -4.45 -17.87 26.61
CA GLU A 287 -5.85 -18.21 26.94
C GLU A 287 -6.08 -19.73 26.84
N LEU A 288 -5.59 -20.37 25.78
CA LEU A 288 -5.70 -21.82 25.60
C LEU A 288 -4.95 -22.58 26.70
N VAL A 289 -3.73 -22.17 27.04
CA VAL A 289 -2.96 -22.78 28.13
C VAL A 289 -3.74 -22.70 29.43
N ARG A 290 -4.25 -21.52 29.81
CA ARG A 290 -5.07 -21.35 31.02
C ARG A 290 -6.33 -22.21 31.02
N LYS A 291 -6.96 -22.41 29.86
CA LYS A 291 -8.18 -23.22 29.72
C LYS A 291 -7.92 -24.72 29.94
N TYR A 292 -6.76 -25.21 29.50
CA TYR A 292 -6.41 -26.63 29.55
C TYR A 292 -5.43 -27.00 30.67
N ASP A 293 -4.90 -26.01 31.39
CA ASP A 293 -4.13 -26.23 32.60
C ASP A 293 -5.08 -26.80 33.67
N THR A 294 -5.08 -28.12 33.79
CA THR A 294 -5.86 -28.90 34.76
C THR A 294 -5.21 -28.92 36.14
N SER A 295 -4.18 -28.09 36.35
CA SER A 295 -3.56 -27.84 37.65
C SER A 295 -4.47 -26.97 38.54
N ASN A 296 -5.62 -27.53 38.94
CA ASN A 296 -6.40 -27.12 40.11
C ASN A 296 -6.57 -28.33 41.03
#